data_AF-A0AAD1ZU98-F1
#
_entry.id   AF-A0AAD1ZU98-F1
#
_cell.length_a   1.000
_cell.length_b   1.000
_cell.length_c   1.000
_cell.angle_alpha   90.00
_cell.angle_beta   90.00
_cell.angle_gamma   90.00
#
_symmetry.space_group_name_H-M   'P 1'
#
loop_
_entity.id
_entity.type
_entity.pdbx_description
1 polymer ?
#
loop_
_entity_poly.entity_id
_entity_poly.type
_entity_poly.pdbx_seq_one_letter_code
_entity_poly.pdbx_strand_id
1 'polypeptide(L)'
;MTSMSGLLERIRKSLVLDHKYWTGKRKRVIKLILDFMLFALLRPLVRLIVSFVYLLIWHKLFTSWHIEPLGWLRFAFESLESSSSWTESSFEINVLLESSAEAQTPLSDLRAQNSDVEAELFARIRALESQLAHGIPPQLNPGEYESLVRENLDNSINLNHYRNSLSNEFFELQILEFKVRLQDLLFQTMLSEPRLEHILNVSPYNDIRAEAFDFIESKVEPVNDMRHNFSKNILDGSLRYYIKDMEQKGSQSLIYRAFYSHFTDEEFRRLIDPNLRNPHR
;
A
#
# COMPACT_ATOMS: atom_id res chain seq x y z
N MET A 1 -16.69 -95.45 11.05
CA MET A 1 -15.60 -95.26 10.06
C MET A 1 -16.03 -94.19 9.06
N THR A 2 -15.80 -92.93 9.37
CA THR A 2 -15.97 -91.82 8.42
C THR A 2 -14.80 -91.83 7.44
N SER A 3 -15.10 -92.07 6.16
CA SER A 3 -14.12 -92.33 5.11
C SER A 3 -13.13 -91.17 4.95
N MET A 4 -11.83 -91.52 4.92
CA MET A 4 -10.70 -90.62 4.67
C MET A 4 -10.86 -89.81 3.37
N SER A 5 -11.66 -90.31 2.41
CA SER A 5 -12.01 -89.60 1.18
C SER A 5 -12.84 -88.33 1.42
N GLY A 6 -13.71 -88.31 2.42
CA GLY A 6 -14.55 -87.14 2.74
C GLY A 6 -13.76 -86.00 3.38
N LEU A 7 -12.66 -86.32 4.06
CA LEU A 7 -11.80 -85.34 4.73
C LEU A 7 -10.88 -84.65 3.71
N LEU A 8 -10.34 -85.41 2.75
CA LEU A 8 -9.53 -84.88 1.66
C LEU A 8 -10.32 -83.96 0.72
N GLU A 9 -11.59 -84.29 0.42
CA GLU A 9 -12.46 -83.44 -0.40
C GLU A 9 -12.76 -82.08 0.28
N ARG A 10 -12.90 -82.07 1.61
CA ARG A 10 -13.12 -80.83 2.39
C ARG A 10 -11.88 -79.94 2.42
N ILE A 11 -10.69 -80.53 2.62
CA ILE A 11 -9.42 -79.77 2.60
C ILE A 11 -9.17 -79.18 1.22
N ARG A 12 -9.44 -79.94 0.14
CA ARG A 12 -9.30 -79.43 -1.23
C ARG A 12 -10.22 -78.25 -1.51
N LYS A 13 -11.49 -78.31 -1.08
CA LYS A 13 -12.45 -77.21 -1.26
C LYS A 13 -12.07 -75.98 -0.43
N SER A 14 -11.56 -76.14 0.80
CA SER A 14 -11.13 -74.99 1.60
C SER A 14 -9.91 -74.28 0.98
N LEU A 15 -8.94 -75.03 0.46
CA LEU A 15 -7.75 -74.48 -0.21
C LEU A 15 -8.09 -73.70 -1.50
N VAL A 16 -9.05 -74.20 -2.29
CA VAL A 16 -9.50 -73.50 -3.52
C VAL A 16 -10.25 -72.21 -3.18
N LEU A 17 -11.07 -72.23 -2.12
CA LEU A 17 -11.78 -71.04 -1.63
C LEU A 17 -10.82 -69.98 -1.10
N ASP A 18 -9.79 -70.39 -0.35
CA ASP A 18 -8.76 -69.47 0.18
C ASP A 18 -7.94 -68.81 -0.92
N HIS A 19 -7.55 -69.57 -1.95
CA HIS A 19 -6.80 -69.02 -3.09
C HIS A 19 -7.63 -67.98 -3.88
N LYS A 20 -8.94 -68.23 -4.06
CA LYS A 20 -9.84 -67.31 -4.78
C LYS A 20 -10.14 -66.05 -3.94
N TYR A 21 -10.22 -66.18 -2.62
CA TYR A 21 -10.39 -65.05 -1.69
C TYR A 21 -9.14 -64.15 -1.65
N TRP A 22 -7.94 -64.75 -1.57
CA TRP A 22 -6.68 -64.01 -1.53
C TRP A 22 -6.39 -63.22 -2.82
N THR A 23 -6.67 -63.82 -3.98
CA THR A 23 -6.46 -63.15 -5.28
C THR A 23 -7.43 -62.00 -5.51
N GLY A 24 -8.69 -62.12 -5.08
CA GLY A 24 -9.68 -61.04 -5.14
C GLY A 24 -9.41 -59.87 -4.18
N LYS A 25 -8.86 -60.15 -3.00
CA LYS A 25 -8.50 -59.12 -2.01
C LYS A 25 -7.25 -58.34 -2.45
N ARG A 26 -6.23 -59.00 -3.00
CA ARG A 26 -5.03 -58.34 -3.56
C ARG A 26 -5.37 -57.38 -4.70
N LYS A 27 -6.24 -57.78 -5.64
CA LYS A 27 -6.65 -56.91 -6.76
C LYS A 27 -7.37 -55.64 -6.29
N ARG A 28 -8.21 -55.73 -5.25
CA ARG A 28 -8.89 -54.56 -4.66
C ARG A 28 -7.91 -53.62 -3.95
N VAL A 29 -6.94 -54.16 -3.21
CA VAL A 29 -5.91 -53.35 -2.53
C VAL A 29 -5.02 -52.63 -3.55
N ILE A 30 -4.57 -53.32 -4.60
CA ILE A 30 -3.75 -52.69 -5.65
C ILE A 30 -4.53 -51.58 -6.37
N LYS A 31 -5.81 -51.80 -6.67
CA LYS A 31 -6.66 -50.78 -7.29
C LYS A 31 -6.80 -49.53 -6.39
N LEU A 32 -7.03 -49.71 -5.09
CA LEU A 32 -7.11 -48.60 -4.14
C LEU A 32 -5.81 -47.82 -4.02
N ILE A 33 -4.66 -48.50 -4.05
CA ILE A 33 -3.35 -47.84 -4.03
C ILE A 33 -3.13 -47.04 -5.32
N LEU A 34 -3.51 -47.60 -6.47
CA LEU A 34 -3.38 -46.91 -7.76
C LEU A 34 -4.27 -45.66 -7.83
N ASP A 35 -5.53 -45.77 -7.38
CA ASP A 35 -6.47 -44.64 -7.34
C ASP A 35 -5.99 -43.56 -6.36
N PHE A 36 -5.40 -43.95 -5.22
CA PHE A 36 -4.81 -43.02 -4.26
C PHE A 36 -3.57 -42.31 -4.83
N MET A 37 -2.67 -43.03 -5.50
CA MET A 37 -1.50 -42.45 -6.18
C MET A 37 -1.92 -41.48 -7.29
N LEU A 38 -2.92 -41.84 -8.08
CA LEU A 38 -3.47 -41.00 -9.14
C LEU A 38 -4.05 -39.70 -8.55
N PHE A 39 -4.82 -39.81 -7.46
CA PHE A 39 -5.37 -38.66 -6.76
C PHE A 39 -4.28 -37.77 -6.13
N ALA A 40 -3.24 -38.37 -5.54
CA ALA A 40 -2.12 -37.66 -4.95
C ALA A 40 -1.28 -36.90 -5.99
N LEU A 41 -1.16 -37.41 -7.22
CA LEU A 41 -0.44 -36.77 -8.32
C LEU A 41 -1.27 -35.72 -9.07
N LEU A 42 -2.58 -35.92 -9.23
CA LEU A 42 -3.44 -34.94 -9.91
C LEU A 42 -3.66 -33.68 -9.07
N ARG A 43 -3.74 -33.81 -7.74
CA ARG A 43 -4.02 -32.68 -6.85
C ARG A 43 -3.00 -31.52 -6.91
N PRO A 44 -1.68 -31.74 -6.89
CA PRO A 44 -0.71 -30.66 -7.06
C PRO A 44 -0.75 -30.09 -8.49
N LEU A 45 -1.02 -30.91 -9.51
CA LEU A 45 -1.09 -30.46 -10.90
C LEU A 45 -2.27 -29.50 -11.10
N VAL A 46 -3.44 -29.82 -10.55
CA VAL A 46 -4.62 -28.93 -10.58
C VAL A 46 -4.34 -27.63 -9.84
N ARG A 47 -3.66 -27.67 -8.68
CA ARG A 47 -3.25 -26.44 -7.97
C ARG A 47 -2.29 -25.58 -8.78
N LEU A 48 -1.36 -26.21 -9.51
CA LEU A 48 -0.41 -25.51 -10.36
C LEU A 48 -1.13 -24.85 -11.55
N ILE A 49 -2.06 -25.55 -12.19
CA ILE A 49 -2.89 -25.00 -13.27
C ILE A 49 -3.75 -23.84 -12.76
N VAL A 50 -4.41 -23.99 -11.60
CA VAL A 50 -5.23 -22.90 -11.01
C VAL A 50 -4.35 -21.69 -10.67
N SER A 51 -3.16 -21.91 -10.10
CA SER A 51 -2.20 -20.83 -9.82
C SER A 51 -1.73 -20.14 -11.10
N PHE A 52 -1.45 -20.90 -12.16
CA PHE A 52 -1.03 -20.37 -13.46
C PHE A 52 -2.14 -19.56 -14.13
N VAL A 53 -3.39 -20.05 -14.11
CA VAL A 53 -4.55 -19.32 -14.61
C VAL A 53 -4.79 -18.05 -13.80
N TYR A 54 -4.67 -18.12 -12.47
CA TYR A 54 -4.76 -16.95 -11.59
C TYR A 54 -3.69 -15.90 -11.94
N LEU A 55 -2.44 -16.32 -12.14
CA LEU A 55 -1.36 -15.44 -12.58
C LEU A 55 -1.61 -14.83 -13.96
N LEU A 56 -2.18 -15.58 -14.91
CA LEU A 56 -2.54 -15.05 -16.22
C LEU A 56 -3.69 -14.05 -16.17
N ILE A 57 -4.70 -14.31 -15.34
CA ILE A 57 -5.83 -13.39 -15.10
C ILE A 57 -5.31 -12.11 -14.44
N TRP A 58 -4.46 -12.23 -13.41
CA TRP A 58 -3.83 -11.08 -12.77
C TRP A 58 -2.91 -10.33 -13.71
N HIS A 59 -2.09 -11.00 -14.50
CA HIS A 59 -1.23 -10.36 -15.50
C HIS A 59 -2.06 -9.62 -16.56
N LYS A 60 -3.17 -10.21 -17.04
CA LYS A 60 -4.08 -9.56 -17.99
C LYS A 60 -4.82 -8.37 -17.38
N LEU A 61 -5.26 -8.48 -16.13
CA LEU A 61 -5.83 -7.35 -15.37
C LEU A 61 -4.78 -6.25 -15.18
N PHE A 62 -3.56 -6.60 -14.79
CA PHE A 62 -2.49 -5.64 -14.52
C PHE A 62 -1.93 -4.98 -15.79
N THR A 63 -1.96 -5.66 -16.94
CA THR A 63 -1.51 -5.11 -18.24
C THR A 63 -2.60 -4.35 -18.99
N SER A 64 -3.89 -4.61 -18.69
CA SER A 64 -5.02 -3.86 -19.26
C SER A 64 -5.26 -2.53 -18.57
N TRP A 65 -4.76 -2.37 -17.36
CA TRP A 65 -4.65 -1.06 -16.71
C TRP A 65 -3.32 -0.48 -17.19
N HIS A 66 -3.33 0.74 -17.73
CA HIS A 66 -2.11 1.52 -17.99
C HIS A 66 -1.46 1.86 -16.63
N ILE A 67 -0.82 0.87 -16.01
CA ILE A 67 -0.06 1.05 -14.79
C ILE A 67 1.32 1.49 -15.25
N GLU A 68 1.64 2.75 -14.96
CA GLU A 68 2.99 3.31 -15.05
C GLU A 68 4.02 2.33 -14.47
N PRO A 69 5.24 2.24 -15.02
CA PRO A 69 6.16 1.18 -14.66
C PRO A 69 6.34 1.11 -13.14
N LEU A 70 6.32 -0.12 -12.62
CA LEU A 70 6.45 -0.59 -11.22
C LEU A 70 7.65 -0.03 -10.42
N GLY A 71 8.33 1.01 -10.91
CA GLY A 71 9.43 1.69 -10.26
C GLY A 71 9.08 2.26 -8.90
N TRP A 72 7.85 2.78 -8.72
CA TRP A 72 7.40 3.26 -7.42
C TRP A 72 7.21 2.10 -6.42
N LEU A 73 6.73 0.93 -6.86
CA LEU A 73 6.62 -0.26 -5.99
C LEU A 73 8.00 -0.77 -5.60
N ARG A 74 8.94 -0.86 -6.55
CA ARG A 74 10.32 -1.23 -6.24
C ARG A 74 10.97 -0.26 -5.25
N PHE A 75 10.73 1.04 -5.39
CA PHE A 75 11.24 2.05 -4.45
C PHE A 75 10.49 2.03 -3.11
N ALA A 76 9.19 1.74 -3.09
CA ALA A 76 8.42 1.52 -1.86
C ALA A 76 8.90 0.26 -1.12
N PHE A 77 9.30 -0.80 -1.84
CA PHE A 77 9.89 -2.01 -1.28
C PHE A 77 11.36 -1.80 -0.85
N GLU A 78 12.18 -1.11 -1.63
CA GLU A 78 13.55 -0.69 -1.24
C GLU A 78 13.49 0.31 -0.06
N SER A 79 12.46 1.15 0.01
CA SER A 79 12.15 1.98 1.17
C SER A 79 11.58 1.14 2.32
N LEU A 80 11.02 -0.04 2.10
CA LEU A 80 10.62 -0.97 3.17
C LEU A 80 11.85 -1.66 3.77
N GLU A 81 12.86 -2.00 2.94
CA GLU A 81 14.14 -2.57 3.37
C GLU A 81 15.10 -1.52 3.95
N SER A 82 15.01 -0.27 3.48
CA SER A 82 15.77 0.89 3.99
C SER A 82 15.03 1.69 5.05
N SER A 83 13.73 1.45 5.30
CA SER A 83 12.97 2.06 6.39
C SER A 83 13.28 1.33 7.69
N SER A 84 14.50 1.56 8.16
CA SER A 84 14.76 1.69 9.59
C SER A 84 14.41 3.11 10.08
N SER A 85 13.68 3.93 9.30
CA SER A 85 13.50 5.36 9.60
C SER A 85 12.20 5.70 10.32
N TRP A 86 11.22 4.78 10.36
CA TRP A 86 10.15 4.82 11.34
C TRP A 86 10.41 3.77 12.43
N THR A 87 11.59 3.84 13.04
CA THR A 87 11.64 3.40 14.43
C THR A 87 10.90 4.46 15.23
N GLU A 88 10.05 4.02 16.15
CA GLU A 88 9.56 4.76 17.30
C GLU A 88 10.69 5.45 18.11
N SER A 89 11.96 5.23 17.71
CA SER A 89 13.21 5.83 18.21
C SER A 89 13.72 7.04 17.41
N SER A 90 13.07 7.45 16.30
CA SER A 90 13.52 8.63 15.52
C SER A 90 13.14 9.95 16.19
N PHE A 91 12.19 9.88 17.12
CA PHE A 91 12.10 10.79 18.25
C PHE A 91 12.63 10.01 19.44
N GLU A 92 13.66 10.51 20.12
CA GLU A 92 13.92 10.09 21.50
C GLU A 92 12.75 10.58 22.37
N ILE A 93 11.57 9.96 22.22
CA ILE A 93 10.73 9.74 23.39
C ILE A 93 11.68 8.94 24.27
N ASN A 94 12.21 9.59 25.31
CA ASN A 94 13.01 8.93 26.33
C ASN A 94 12.13 7.85 26.98
N VAL A 95 12.01 6.72 26.30
CA VAL A 95 11.72 5.43 26.89
C VAL A 95 13.01 5.06 27.60
N LEU A 96 13.25 5.76 28.73
CA LEU A 96 14.00 5.21 29.82
C LEU A 96 13.37 3.84 30.09
N LEU A 97 14.06 2.80 29.60
CA LEU A 97 13.77 1.42 29.94
C LEU A 97 13.57 1.32 31.45
N GLU A 98 12.37 0.93 31.83
CA GLU A 98 12.03 0.12 33.00
C GLU A 98 12.99 0.23 34.18
N SER A 99 12.71 1.17 35.08
CA SER A 99 12.73 0.81 36.50
C SER A 99 11.28 0.69 36.96
N SER A 100 10.81 -0.56 37.06
CA SER A 100 9.82 -1.11 38.00
C SER A 100 9.01 -0.15 38.89
N ALA A 101 8.39 0.87 38.32
CA ALA A 101 7.50 1.79 39.02
C ALA A 101 6.37 2.20 38.06
N GLU A 102 5.40 1.30 37.90
CA GLU A 102 4.04 1.66 37.51
C GLU A 102 3.41 2.52 38.64
N ALA A 103 3.97 3.69 38.87
CA ALA A 103 3.39 4.73 39.68
C ALA A 103 2.88 5.78 38.71
N GLN A 104 1.58 5.68 38.40
CA GLN A 104 0.69 6.73 37.89
C GLN A 104 1.37 8.09 37.70
N THR A 105 2.16 8.25 36.63
CA THR A 105 2.66 9.56 36.25
C THR A 105 1.45 10.33 35.71
N PRO A 106 1.05 11.45 36.35
CA PRO A 106 -0.08 12.21 35.87
C PRO A 106 0.25 12.76 34.48
N LEU A 107 -0.76 12.84 33.61
CA LEU A 107 -0.60 13.32 32.22
C LEU A 107 0.14 14.66 32.14
N SER A 108 -0.05 15.53 33.14
CA SER A 108 0.64 16.82 33.28
C SER A 108 2.17 16.69 33.31
N ASP A 109 2.71 15.71 34.02
CA ASP A 109 4.16 15.54 34.21
C ASP A 109 4.81 14.98 32.93
N LEU A 110 4.06 14.17 32.18
CA LEU A 110 4.50 13.64 30.89
C LEU A 110 4.44 14.67 29.77
N ARG A 111 3.43 15.55 29.77
CA ARG A 111 3.40 16.70 28.84
C ARG A 111 4.52 17.67 29.14
N ALA A 112 4.84 17.89 30.41
CA ALA A 112 6.01 18.67 30.80
C ALA A 112 7.32 18.03 30.32
N GLN A 113 7.42 16.69 30.32
CA GLN A 113 8.59 15.97 29.78
C GLN A 113 8.67 16.00 28.25
N ASN A 114 7.53 16.08 27.56
CA ASN A 114 7.45 16.13 26.10
C ASN A 114 7.18 17.55 25.57
N SER A 115 7.45 18.59 26.39
CA SER A 115 7.17 19.98 26.02
C SER A 115 7.89 20.39 24.73
N ASP A 116 9.11 19.91 24.55
CA ASP A 116 9.93 20.20 23.37
C ASP A 116 9.38 19.52 22.12
N VAL A 117 8.83 18.31 22.27
CA VAL A 117 8.22 17.54 21.18
C VAL A 117 6.88 18.16 20.76
N GLU A 118 6.03 18.56 21.72
CA GLU A 118 4.82 19.33 21.42
C GLU A 118 5.17 20.68 20.77
N ALA A 119 6.21 21.36 21.23
CA ALA A 119 6.66 22.62 20.65
C ALA A 119 7.12 22.45 19.19
N GLU A 120 7.85 21.38 18.87
CA GLU A 120 8.21 21.04 17.49
C GLU A 120 6.98 20.78 16.62
N LEU A 121 6.03 19.98 17.10
CA LEU A 121 4.79 19.68 16.39
C LEU A 121 4.05 20.98 16.00
N PHE A 122 3.84 21.87 16.97
CA PHE A 122 3.15 23.13 16.73
C PHE A 122 3.97 24.10 15.88
N ALA A 123 5.31 24.09 15.98
CA ALA A 123 6.15 24.89 15.09
C ALA A 123 6.02 24.45 13.64
N ARG A 124 5.99 23.14 13.37
CA ARG A 124 5.78 22.58 12.03
C ARG A 124 4.37 22.84 11.51
N ILE A 125 3.33 22.74 12.36
CA ILE A 125 1.95 23.12 11.99
C ILE A 125 1.89 24.58 11.54
N ARG A 126 2.45 25.51 12.31
CA ARG A 126 2.49 26.93 11.92
C ARG A 126 3.26 27.17 10.63
N ALA A 127 4.38 26.45 10.45
CA ALA A 127 5.15 26.52 9.21
C ALA A 127 4.32 26.04 8.02
N LEU A 128 3.55 24.96 8.18
CA LEU A 128 2.63 24.45 7.15
C LEU A 128 1.48 25.43 6.87
N GLU A 129 0.82 25.96 7.89
CA GLU A 129 -0.25 26.96 7.74
C GLU A 129 0.23 28.26 7.08
N SER A 130 1.51 28.61 7.26
CA SER A 130 2.11 29.78 6.60
C SER A 130 2.42 29.55 5.12
N GLN A 131 2.45 28.29 4.66
CA GLN A 131 2.66 27.97 3.25
C GLN A 131 1.37 28.24 2.47
N LEU A 132 1.50 28.91 1.32
CA LEU A 132 0.39 29.19 0.40
C LEU A 132 0.02 27.95 -0.44
N ALA A 133 -0.04 26.80 0.20
CA ALA A 133 -0.42 25.55 -0.45
C ALA A 133 -1.95 25.48 -0.57
N HIS A 134 -2.45 25.05 -1.73
CA HIS A 134 -3.89 24.90 -1.90
C HIS A 134 -4.37 23.65 -1.18
N GLY A 135 -5.40 23.79 -0.34
CA GLY A 135 -6.08 22.68 0.35
C GLY A 135 -5.30 22.04 1.51
N ILE A 136 -4.15 22.60 1.92
CA ILE A 136 -3.28 22.02 2.94
C ILE A 136 -2.80 23.12 3.91
N PRO A 137 -3.07 23.01 5.23
CA PRO A 137 -3.93 22.00 5.87
C PRO A 137 -5.41 22.16 5.48
N PRO A 138 -6.26 21.13 5.67
CA PRO A 138 -7.67 21.15 5.26
C PRO A 138 -8.55 22.15 6.04
N GLN A 139 -7.97 22.83 7.04
CA GLN A 139 -8.64 23.81 7.89
C GLN A 139 -8.29 25.20 7.35
N LEU A 140 -9.32 25.94 6.96
CA LEU A 140 -9.16 27.12 6.10
C LEU A 140 -8.76 28.37 6.89
N ASN A 141 -8.99 28.42 8.21
CA ASN A 141 -8.60 29.57 9.01
C ASN A 141 -7.27 29.31 9.74
N PRO A 142 -6.33 30.28 9.75
CA PRO A 142 -5.07 30.16 10.48
C PRO A 142 -5.29 29.80 11.96
N GLY A 143 -4.52 28.83 12.46
CA GLY A 143 -4.58 28.36 13.84
C GLY A 143 -5.72 27.38 14.16
N GLU A 144 -6.62 27.07 13.22
CA GLU A 144 -7.62 26.02 13.44
C GLU A 144 -6.96 24.65 13.59
N TYR A 145 -5.97 24.32 12.75
CA TYR A 145 -5.34 23.00 12.79
C TYR A 145 -4.53 22.83 14.07
N GLU A 146 -3.78 23.86 14.46
CA GLU A 146 -3.10 23.89 15.77
C GLU A 146 -4.09 23.68 16.93
N SER A 147 -5.28 24.30 16.86
CA SER A 147 -6.30 24.19 17.91
C SER A 147 -6.90 22.79 17.99
N LEU A 148 -7.20 22.16 16.85
CA LEU A 148 -7.73 20.80 16.79
C LEU A 148 -6.73 19.77 17.32
N VAL A 149 -5.46 19.89 16.94
CA VAL A 149 -4.39 19.01 17.42
C VAL A 149 -4.22 19.17 18.93
N ARG A 150 -4.24 20.41 19.44
CA ARG A 150 -4.18 20.68 20.88
C ARG A 150 -5.34 20.04 21.62
N GLU A 151 -6.57 20.20 21.12
CA GLU A 151 -7.77 19.59 21.71
C GLU A 151 -7.69 18.06 21.72
N ASN A 152 -7.20 17.44 20.64
CA ASN A 152 -7.01 15.99 20.56
C ASN A 152 -6.01 15.48 21.60
N LEU A 153 -4.88 16.19 21.78
CA LEU A 153 -3.88 15.86 22.80
C LEU A 153 -4.44 16.05 24.22
N ASP A 154 -5.19 17.13 24.45
CA ASP A 154 -5.81 17.45 25.75
C ASP A 154 -6.87 16.41 26.17
N ASN A 155 -7.59 15.84 25.20
CA ASN A 155 -8.62 14.82 25.43
C ASN A 155 -8.06 13.40 25.63
N SER A 156 -6.74 13.24 25.79
CA SER A 156 -6.12 11.93 25.94
C SER A 156 -6.45 11.24 27.26
N ILE A 157 -7.05 10.05 27.17
CA ILE A 157 -7.60 9.31 28.32
C ILE A 157 -6.49 8.68 29.18
N ASN A 158 -5.39 8.27 28.57
CA ASN A 158 -4.25 7.64 29.25
C ASN A 158 -2.93 7.89 28.50
N LEU A 159 -1.81 7.47 29.10
CA LEU A 159 -0.47 7.66 28.56
C LEU A 159 -0.29 7.07 27.14
N ASN A 160 -0.80 5.86 26.91
CA ASN A 160 -0.68 5.21 25.61
C ASN A 160 -1.50 5.96 24.55
N HIS A 161 -2.67 6.47 24.94
CA HIS A 161 -3.49 7.31 24.06
C HIS A 161 -2.75 8.58 23.65
N TYR A 162 -2.15 9.29 24.61
CA TYR A 162 -1.38 10.50 24.33
C TYR A 162 -0.20 10.23 23.37
N ARG A 163 0.60 9.20 23.63
CA ARG A 163 1.73 8.82 22.76
C ARG A 163 1.28 8.45 21.35
N ASN A 164 0.21 7.67 21.25
CA ASN A 164 -0.34 7.28 19.96
C ASN A 164 -0.92 8.48 19.20
N SER A 165 -1.64 9.38 19.87
CA SER A 165 -2.14 10.62 19.27
C SER A 165 -0.97 11.44 18.75
N LEU A 166 0.04 11.72 19.57
CA LEU A 166 1.21 12.50 19.17
C LEU A 166 1.94 11.87 17.97
N SER A 167 2.20 10.56 18.00
CA SER A 167 2.83 9.85 16.88
C SER A 167 2.01 9.90 15.60
N ASN A 168 0.68 9.76 15.71
CA ASN A 168 -0.22 9.90 14.57
C ASN A 168 -0.15 11.31 13.99
N GLU A 169 -0.31 12.35 14.81
CA GLU A 169 -0.27 13.75 14.36
C GLU A 169 1.04 14.10 13.64
N PHE A 170 2.19 13.63 14.13
CA PHE A 170 3.47 13.80 13.45
C PHE A 170 3.51 13.11 12.08
N PHE A 171 2.97 11.89 11.99
CA PHE A 171 2.87 11.18 10.72
C PHE A 171 1.98 11.95 9.75
N GLU A 172 0.78 12.35 10.17
CA GLU A 172 -0.16 13.10 9.33
C GLU A 172 0.48 14.41 8.84
N LEU A 173 1.12 15.15 9.73
CA LEU A 173 1.82 16.39 9.39
C LEU A 173 2.94 16.18 8.38
N GLN A 174 3.74 15.12 8.53
CA GLN A 174 4.78 14.77 7.55
C GLN A 174 4.20 14.47 6.17
N ILE A 175 3.08 13.75 6.10
CA ILE A 175 2.40 13.50 4.82
C ILE A 175 1.92 14.81 4.21
N LEU A 176 1.30 15.70 5.00
CA LEU A 176 0.84 17.00 4.51
C LEU A 176 2.02 17.81 3.95
N GLU A 177 3.14 17.87 4.66
CA GLU A 177 4.36 18.53 4.18
C GLU A 177 4.88 17.94 2.87
N PHE A 178 4.85 16.61 2.71
CA PHE A 178 5.21 15.97 1.44
C PHE A 178 4.23 16.30 0.32
N LYS A 179 2.93 16.33 0.59
CA LYS A 179 1.93 16.74 -0.39
C LYS A 179 2.15 18.19 -0.82
N VAL A 180 2.43 19.11 0.11
CA VAL A 180 2.76 20.51 -0.23
C VAL A 180 4.02 20.59 -1.09
N ARG A 181 5.10 19.91 -0.70
CA ARG A 181 6.34 19.90 -1.47
C ARG A 181 6.13 19.36 -2.89
N LEU A 182 5.35 18.30 -3.03
CA LEU A 182 5.02 17.74 -4.34
C LEU A 182 4.15 18.70 -5.16
N GLN A 183 3.15 19.35 -4.56
CA GLN A 183 2.34 20.38 -5.20
C GLN A 183 3.22 21.52 -5.72
N ASP A 184 4.15 22.02 -4.90
CA ASP A 184 5.08 23.08 -5.29
C ASP A 184 5.99 22.65 -6.45
N LEU A 185 6.52 21.43 -6.41
CA LEU A 185 7.35 20.90 -7.50
C LEU A 185 6.57 20.78 -8.80
N LEU A 186 5.34 20.25 -8.76
CA LEU A 186 4.47 20.14 -9.93
C LEU A 186 4.14 21.52 -10.50
N PHE A 187 3.75 22.45 -9.63
CA PHE A 187 3.41 23.82 -10.00
C PHE A 187 4.60 24.55 -10.63
N GLN A 188 5.77 24.54 -9.99
CA GLN A 188 6.98 25.18 -10.51
C GLN A 188 7.44 24.57 -11.84
N THR A 189 7.34 23.25 -11.97
CA THR A 189 7.70 22.57 -13.22
C THR A 189 6.75 22.98 -14.34
N MET A 190 5.43 23.03 -14.09
CA MET A 190 4.45 23.52 -15.07
C MET A 190 4.69 24.98 -15.46
N LEU A 191 5.03 25.84 -14.49
CA LEU A 191 5.36 27.24 -14.78
C LEU A 191 6.60 27.40 -15.69
N SER A 192 7.53 26.44 -15.65
CA SER A 192 8.72 26.44 -16.51
C SER A 192 8.46 25.97 -17.94
N GLU A 193 7.23 25.55 -18.28
CA GLU A 193 6.90 25.06 -19.61
C GLU A 193 6.96 26.16 -20.68
N PRO A 194 7.73 25.99 -21.77
CA PRO A 194 7.89 27.01 -22.80
C PRO A 194 6.57 27.43 -23.50
N ARG A 195 5.55 26.57 -23.45
CA ARG A 195 4.24 26.78 -24.09
C ARG A 195 3.11 26.94 -23.08
N LEU A 196 3.43 27.38 -21.85
CA LEU A 196 2.47 27.51 -20.76
C LEU A 196 1.21 28.31 -21.15
N GLU A 197 1.38 29.46 -21.79
CA GLU A 197 0.25 30.31 -22.21
C GLU A 197 -0.72 29.55 -23.12
N HIS A 198 -0.20 28.81 -24.09
CA HIS A 198 -1.02 28.00 -24.97
C HIS A 198 -1.67 26.83 -24.24
N ILE A 199 -0.98 26.22 -23.27
CA ILE A 199 -1.53 25.16 -22.42
C ILE A 199 -2.70 25.68 -21.58
N LEU A 200 -2.55 26.84 -20.94
CA LEU A 200 -3.61 27.43 -20.12
C LEU A 200 -4.84 27.82 -20.96
N ASN A 201 -4.63 28.29 -22.20
CA ASN A 201 -5.74 28.66 -23.09
C ASN A 201 -6.62 27.48 -23.54
N VAL A 202 -6.09 26.25 -23.52
CA VAL A 202 -6.78 25.05 -24.02
C VAL A 202 -7.05 24.02 -22.93
N SER A 203 -6.44 24.20 -21.76
CA SER A 203 -6.69 23.40 -20.57
C SER A 203 -8.14 23.56 -20.11
N PRO A 204 -8.81 22.50 -19.66
CA PRO A 204 -10.09 22.62 -18.98
C PRO A 204 -9.95 23.26 -17.58
N TYR A 205 -8.73 23.41 -17.07
CA TYR A 205 -8.41 23.92 -15.75
C TYR A 205 -7.72 25.30 -15.81
N ASN A 206 -8.19 26.21 -14.96
CA ASN A 206 -7.68 27.59 -14.88
C ASN A 206 -6.65 27.81 -13.76
N ASP A 207 -6.58 26.91 -12.78
CA ASP A 207 -5.68 27.03 -11.63
C ASP A 207 -4.79 25.78 -11.52
N ILE A 208 -3.50 25.94 -11.85
CA ILE A 208 -2.51 24.87 -11.81
C ILE A 208 -2.32 24.33 -10.38
N ARG A 209 -2.37 25.21 -9.37
CA ARG A 209 -2.07 24.82 -7.99
C ARG A 209 -3.23 24.05 -7.37
N ALA A 210 -4.46 24.50 -7.61
CA ALA A 210 -5.66 23.74 -7.22
C ALA A 210 -5.70 22.38 -7.91
N GLU A 211 -5.43 22.33 -9.22
CA GLU A 211 -5.45 21.07 -9.96
C GLU A 211 -4.33 20.12 -9.55
N ALA A 212 -3.16 20.65 -9.18
CA ALA A 212 -2.08 19.84 -8.62
C ALA A 212 -2.47 19.21 -7.28
N PHE A 213 -3.25 19.91 -6.45
CA PHE A 213 -3.81 19.32 -5.22
C PHE A 213 -4.74 18.16 -5.54
N ASP A 214 -5.76 18.40 -6.36
CA ASP A 214 -6.77 17.39 -6.72
C ASP A 214 -6.13 16.16 -7.39
N PHE A 215 -5.15 16.39 -8.25
CA PHE A 215 -4.35 15.33 -8.85
C PHE A 215 -3.60 14.50 -7.80
N ILE A 216 -2.92 15.14 -6.84
CA ILE A 216 -2.21 14.44 -5.77
C ILE A 216 -3.19 13.62 -4.92
N GLU A 217 -4.32 14.20 -4.50
CA GLU A 217 -5.36 13.47 -3.75
C GLU A 217 -5.93 12.30 -4.54
N SER A 218 -6.04 12.40 -5.87
CA SER A 218 -6.50 11.28 -6.72
C SER A 218 -5.49 10.12 -6.81
N LYS A 219 -4.19 10.41 -6.66
CA LYS A 219 -3.09 9.44 -6.77
C LYS A 219 -2.67 8.86 -5.43
N VAL A 220 -3.01 9.53 -4.35
CA VAL A 220 -2.51 9.27 -3.01
C VAL A 220 -3.69 9.07 -2.08
N GLU A 221 -3.78 7.89 -1.47
CA GLU A 221 -4.89 7.55 -0.57
C GLU A 221 -4.96 8.55 0.61
N PRO A 222 -6.16 9.01 1.01
CA PRO A 222 -6.31 9.98 2.08
C PRO A 222 -5.78 9.44 3.41
N VAL A 223 -5.16 10.34 4.19
CA VAL A 223 -4.50 10.02 5.46
C VAL A 223 -5.48 9.44 6.48
N ASN A 224 -6.72 9.94 6.48
CA ASN A 224 -7.78 9.55 7.42
C ASN A 224 -8.20 8.08 7.31
N ASP A 225 -7.93 7.41 6.19
CA ASP A 225 -8.31 6.01 5.97
C ASP A 225 -7.21 5.01 6.39
N MET A 226 -6.04 5.49 6.83
CA MET A 226 -4.87 4.65 7.11
C MET A 226 -4.85 4.05 8.52
N ARG A 227 -5.63 2.99 8.70
CA ARG A 227 -5.69 2.21 9.95
C ARG A 227 -4.47 1.31 10.20
N HIS A 228 -3.61 1.11 9.20
CA HIS A 228 -2.53 0.12 9.25
C HIS A 228 -1.15 0.74 8.93
N ASN A 229 -0.13 0.38 9.72
CA ASN A 229 1.25 0.84 9.54
C ASN A 229 1.82 0.50 8.15
N PHE A 230 1.38 -0.60 7.55
CA PHE A 230 1.78 -0.96 6.18
C PHE A 230 1.30 0.07 5.14
N SER A 231 0.03 0.50 5.22
CA SER A 231 -0.50 1.55 4.34
C SER A 231 0.22 2.88 4.56
N LYS A 232 0.49 3.23 5.82
CA LYS A 232 1.29 4.41 6.18
C LYS A 232 2.68 4.40 5.52
N ASN A 233 3.36 3.26 5.55
CA ASN A 233 4.69 3.10 4.94
C ASN A 233 4.64 3.16 3.41
N ILE A 234 3.63 2.57 2.77
CA ILE A 234 3.45 2.68 1.31
C ILE A 234 3.23 4.13 0.91
N LEU A 235 2.37 4.83 1.64
CA LEU A 235 2.07 6.23 1.40
C LEU A 235 3.34 7.10 1.49
N ASP A 236 4.05 7.01 2.62
CA ASP A 236 5.30 7.72 2.87
C ASP A 236 6.33 7.43 1.77
N GLY A 237 6.54 6.15 1.45
CA GLY A 237 7.48 5.72 0.41
C GLY A 237 7.11 6.23 -0.98
N SER A 238 5.82 6.24 -1.32
CA SER A 238 5.33 6.70 -2.63
C SER A 238 5.53 8.21 -2.80
N LEU A 239 5.17 9.01 -1.78
CA LEU A 239 5.37 10.46 -1.81
C LEU A 239 6.85 10.82 -1.88
N ARG A 240 7.70 10.17 -1.08
CA ARG A 240 9.16 10.35 -1.13
C ARG A 240 9.73 10.00 -2.50
N TYR A 241 9.25 8.92 -3.11
CA TYR A 241 9.63 8.54 -4.47
C TYR A 241 9.27 9.63 -5.47
N TYR A 242 8.03 10.12 -5.47
CA TYR A 242 7.58 11.16 -6.40
C TYR A 242 8.37 12.45 -6.23
N ILE A 243 8.58 12.90 -4.99
CA ILE A 243 9.40 14.09 -4.69
C ILE A 243 10.82 13.90 -5.23
N LYS A 244 11.46 12.77 -4.94
CA LYS A 244 12.82 12.48 -5.41
C LYS A 244 12.91 12.40 -6.94
N ASP A 245 11.92 11.78 -7.58
CA ASP A 245 11.86 11.67 -9.05
C ASP A 245 11.70 13.06 -9.69
N MET A 246 10.83 13.91 -9.14
CA MET A 246 10.67 15.32 -9.53
C MET A 246 11.97 16.12 -9.36
N GLU A 247 12.64 16.01 -8.22
CA GLU A 247 13.87 16.77 -7.95
C GLU A 247 15.03 16.37 -8.86
N GLN A 248 15.10 15.10 -9.24
CA GLN A 248 16.17 14.58 -10.09
C GLN A 248 15.90 14.76 -11.58
N LYS A 249 14.63 14.66 -12.00
CA LYS A 249 14.26 14.59 -13.43
C LYS A 249 13.39 15.75 -13.90
N GLY A 250 12.81 16.53 -13.00
CA GLY A 250 11.91 17.63 -13.31
C GLY A 250 10.77 17.18 -14.22
N SER A 251 10.71 17.77 -15.42
CA SER A 251 9.70 17.46 -16.44
C SER A 251 9.76 16.04 -17.01
N GLN A 252 10.87 15.32 -16.79
CA GLN A 252 11.00 13.91 -17.19
C GLN A 252 10.52 12.93 -16.12
N SER A 253 10.12 13.41 -14.94
CA SER A 253 9.56 12.56 -13.89
C SER A 253 8.24 11.91 -14.34
N LEU A 254 7.95 10.72 -13.82
CA LEU A 254 6.73 10.01 -14.18
C LEU A 254 5.50 10.77 -13.69
N ILE A 255 5.54 11.22 -12.44
CA ILE A 255 4.44 11.93 -11.80
C ILE A 255 4.13 13.27 -12.49
N TYR A 256 5.15 14.00 -12.96
CA TYR A 256 4.90 15.23 -13.71
C TYR A 256 4.28 14.94 -15.07
N ARG A 257 4.74 13.92 -15.79
CA ARG A 257 4.17 13.58 -17.10
C ARG A 257 2.70 13.15 -16.97
N ALA A 258 2.37 12.42 -15.91
CA ALA A 258 1.00 12.09 -15.57
C ALA A 258 0.18 13.35 -15.25
N PHE A 259 0.70 14.23 -14.41
CA PHE A 259 0.05 15.51 -14.08
C PHE A 259 -0.14 16.39 -15.31
N TYR A 260 0.87 16.50 -16.17
CA TYR A 260 0.82 17.26 -17.41
C TYR A 260 -0.25 16.70 -18.34
N SER A 261 -0.29 15.38 -18.53
CA SER A 261 -1.33 14.73 -19.33
C SER A 261 -2.74 14.95 -18.77
N HIS A 262 -2.87 14.95 -17.45
CA HIS A 262 -4.12 15.24 -16.75
C HIS A 262 -4.55 16.69 -16.97
N PHE A 263 -3.66 17.62 -16.61
CA PHE A 263 -3.89 19.06 -16.70
C PHE A 263 -4.16 19.53 -18.13
N THR A 264 -3.50 18.93 -19.12
CA THR A 264 -3.70 19.29 -20.53
C THR A 264 -4.84 18.53 -21.22
N ASP A 265 -5.48 17.59 -20.52
CA ASP A 265 -6.46 16.62 -21.02
C ASP A 265 -6.23 16.27 -22.50
N GLU A 266 -5.24 15.40 -22.73
CA GLU A 266 -4.80 15.02 -24.07
C GLU A 266 -5.95 14.40 -24.90
N GLU A 267 -6.94 13.77 -24.26
CA GLU A 267 -8.15 13.27 -24.94
C GLU A 267 -9.10 14.39 -25.33
N PHE A 268 -9.35 15.35 -24.43
CA PHE A 268 -10.12 16.56 -24.76
C PHE A 268 -9.46 17.38 -25.88
N ARG A 269 -8.13 17.53 -25.89
CA ARG A 269 -7.41 18.17 -27.02
C ARG A 269 -7.57 17.39 -28.33
N ARG A 270 -7.53 16.05 -28.30
CA ARG A 270 -7.78 15.23 -29.50
C ARG A 270 -9.22 15.33 -30.03
N LEU A 271 -10.17 15.71 -29.17
CA LEU A 271 -11.57 15.94 -29.55
C LEU A 271 -11.78 17.34 -30.14
N ILE A 272 -11.03 18.35 -29.66
CA ILE A 272 -11.17 19.74 -30.10
C ILE A 272 -10.30 20.06 -31.33
N ASP A 273 -9.11 19.48 -31.45
CA ASP A 273 -8.25 19.62 -32.64
C ASP A 273 -7.97 18.25 -33.31
N PRO A 274 -8.79 17.86 -34.30
CA PRO A 274 -8.62 16.59 -35.00
C PRO A 274 -7.34 16.49 -35.83
N ASN A 275 -6.57 17.57 -36.01
CA ASN A 275 -5.28 17.51 -36.71
C ASN A 275 -4.16 16.89 -35.85
N LEU A 276 -4.32 16.86 -34.51
CA LEU A 276 -3.39 16.19 -33.60
C LEU A 276 -3.54 14.64 -33.62
N ARG A 277 -4.51 14.11 -34.38
CA ARG A 277 -4.76 12.66 -34.51
C ARG A 277 -3.81 11.94 -35.48
N ASN A 278 -3.02 12.65 -36.28
CA ASN A 278 -2.10 12.07 -37.25
C ASN A 278 -0.78 12.86 -37.35
N PRO A 279 0.27 12.51 -36.59
CA PRO A 279 1.60 13.12 -36.74
C PRO A 279 2.36 12.65 -38.01
N HIS A 280 1.73 11.86 -38.89
CA HIS A 280 2.34 11.29 -40.10
C HIS A 280 1.52 11.50 -41.39
N ARG A 281 0.90 12.66 -41.55
CA ARG A 281 0.43 13.14 -42.86
C ARG A 281 0.99 14.50 -43.20
#